data_AF-A0A7W1UPG6-F1
#
_entry.id   AF-A0A7W1UPG6-F1
#
_cell.length_a   1.000
_cell.length_b   1.000
_cell.length_c   1.000
_cell.angle_alpha   90.00
_cell.angle_beta   90.00
_cell.angle_gamma   90.00
#
_symmetry.space_group_name_H-M   'P 1'
#
loop_
_entity.id
_entity.type
_entity.pdbx_description
1 polymer ?
#
loop_
_entity_poly.entity_id
_entity_poly.type
_entity_poly.pdbx_seq_one_letter_code
_entity_poly.pdbx_strand_id
1 'polypeptide(L)' 'MKKLLLSVFALAIYSAANAQCNELFISEYVEGTGYDKAIEIYNPTNNAISLTGYR' A
#
# COMPACT_ATOMS: atom_id res chain seq x y z
N MET A 1 -17.04 -17.19 -27.88
CA MET A 1 -16.02 -17.80 -26.99
C MET A 1 -14.80 -16.91 -26.77
N LYS A 2 -14.09 -16.45 -27.83
CA LYS A 2 -12.90 -15.58 -27.68
C LYS A 2 -13.15 -14.28 -26.90
N LYS A 3 -14.29 -13.61 -27.13
CA LYS A 3 -14.69 -12.39 -26.40
C LYS A 3 -14.96 -12.64 -24.91
N LEU A 4 -15.55 -13.80 -24.60
CA LEU A 4 -15.81 -14.23 -23.21
C LEU A 4 -14.49 -14.57 -22.49
N LEU A 5 -13.57 -15.23 -23.20
CA LEU A 5 -12.23 -15.51 -22.68
C LEU A 5 -11.44 -14.22 -22.42
N LEU A 6 -11.55 -13.24 -23.32
CA LEU A 6 -10.92 -11.92 -23.15
C LEU A 6 -11.50 -11.16 -21.95
N SER A 7 -12.82 -11.18 -21.75
CA SER A 7 -13.45 -10.51 -20.60
C SER A 7 -13.11 -11.19 -19.26
N VAL A 8 -13.02 -12.52 -19.22
CA VAL A 8 -12.58 -13.26 -18.03
C VAL A 8 -11.12 -12.95 -17.71
N PHE A 9 -10.27 -12.89 -18.73
CA PHE A 9 -8.86 -12.54 -18.57
C PHE A 9 -8.69 -11.09 -18.09
N ALA A 10 -9.46 -10.15 -18.63
CA ALA A 10 -9.46 -8.75 -18.18
C ALA A 10 -9.92 -8.60 -16.72
N LEU A 11 -10.95 -9.33 -16.30
CA LEU A 11 -11.42 -9.35 -14.91
C LEU A 11 -10.35 -9.94 -13.97
N ALA A 12 -9.69 -11.02 -14.37
CA ALA A 12 -8.62 -11.63 -13.59
C ALA A 12 -7.41 -10.69 -13.40
N ILE A 13 -7.04 -9.93 -14.44
CA ILE A 13 -5.99 -8.91 -14.35
C ILE A 13 -6.41 -7.77 -13.41
N TYR A 14 -7.66 -7.33 -13.46
CA TYR A 14 -8.16 -6.28 -12.57
C TYR A 14 -8.10 -6.70 -11.09
N SER A 15 -8.48 -7.95 -10.78
CA SER A 15 -8.36 -8.52 -9.43
C SER A 15 -6.91 -8.60 -8.96
N ALA A 16 -6.00 -9.04 -9.84
CA ALA A 16 -4.58 -9.19 -9.53
C ALA A 16 -3.82 -7.85 -9.45
N ALA A 17 -4.36 -6.78 -10.05
CA ALA A 17 -3.77 -5.45 -10.01
C ALA A 17 -3.94 -4.73 -8.65
N ASN A 18 -4.79 -5.25 -7.77
CA ASN A 18 -4.95 -4.71 -6.41
C ASN A 18 -3.87 -5.27 -5.48
N ALA A 19 -2.61 -4.90 -5.73
CA ALA A 19 -1.55 -5.01 -4.72
C ALA A 19 -1.75 -3.92 -3.66
N GLN A 20 -2.90 -3.91 -2.99
CA GLN A 20 -3.23 -2.91 -2.00
C GLN A 20 -2.54 -3.30 -0.69
N CYS A 21 -1.51 -2.55 -0.31
CA CYS A 21 -1.01 -2.61 1.05
C CYS A 21 -2.14 -2.17 1.98
N ASN A 22 -2.58 -3.07 2.85
CA ASN A 22 -3.68 -2.82 3.81
C ASN A 22 -3.14 -2.62 5.23
N GLU A 23 -1.82 -2.51 5.37
CA GLU A 23 -1.12 -2.37 6.64
C GLU A 23 -0.37 -1.04 6.65
N LEU A 24 0.00 -0.58 7.84
CA LEU A 24 0.92 0.56 7.97
C LEU A 24 2.25 0.20 7.31
N PHE A 25 2.85 1.13 6.58
CA PHE A 25 4.19 0.96 6.03
C PHE A 25 4.97 2.28 6.04
N ILE A 26 6.30 2.17 5.91
CA ILE A 26 7.17 3.34 5.78
C ILE A 26 7.12 3.80 4.33
N SER A 27 6.49 4.95 4.08
CA SER A 27 6.35 5.54 2.75
C SER A 27 7.55 6.39 2.36
N GLU A 28 8.22 7.00 3.33
CA GLU A 28 9.35 7.89 3.09
C GLU A 28 10.42 7.77 4.18
N TYR A 29 11.67 7.97 3.77
CA TYR A 29 12.83 8.15 4.63
C TYR A 29 13.51 9.48 4.29
N VAL A 30 13.58 10.38 5.27
CA VAL A 30 14.23 11.68 5.12
C VAL A 30 15.60 11.63 5.77
N GLU A 31 16.63 11.90 4.96
CA GLU A 31 18.01 12.00 5.40
C GLU A 31 18.48 13.46 5.40
N GLY A 32 18.50 14.07 6.58
CA GLY A 32 19.15 15.36 6.82
C GLY A 32 20.53 15.21 7.47
N THR A 33 21.06 16.33 7.94
CA THR A 33 22.43 16.37 8.52
C THR A 33 22.39 16.05 10.02
N GLY A 34 23.36 15.29 10.52
CA GLY A 34 23.42 14.91 11.93
C GLY A 34 22.23 14.06 12.36
N TYR A 35 21.46 14.53 13.33
CA TYR A 35 20.28 13.84 13.89
C TYR A 35 18.95 14.24 13.22
N ASP A 36 18.98 15.11 12.22
CA ASP A 36 17.78 15.50 11.48
C ASP A 36 17.39 14.41 10.47
N LYS A 37 16.81 13.33 10.98
CA LYS A 37 16.33 12.19 10.20
C LYS A 37 14.89 11.89 10.57
N ALA A 38 14.10 11.45 9.61
CA ALA A 38 12.70 11.09 9.85
C ALA A 38 12.28 9.90 8.99
N ILE A 39 11.25 9.20 9.46
CA ILE A 39 10.48 8.23 8.68
C ILE A 39 9.03 8.70 8.61
N GLU A 40 8.41 8.57 7.44
CA GLU A 40 6.97 8.72 7.30
C GLU A 40 6.30 7.35 7.42
N ILE A 41 5.29 7.25 8.28
CA ILE A 41 4.42 6.07 8.39
C ILE A 41 3.09 6.43 7.74
N TYR A 42 2.75 5.75 6.66
CA TYR A 42 1.49 5.95 5.95
C TYR A 42 0.43 4.92 6.33
N ASN A 43 -0.79 5.39 6.53
CA ASN A 43 -1.99 4.56 6.67
C ASN A 43 -2.75 4.53 5.34
N PRO A 44 -2.71 3.41 4.58
CA PRO A 44 -3.39 3.29 3.30
C PRO A 44 -4.90 3.04 3.42
N THR A 45 -5.46 3.07 4.63
CA THR A 45 -6.87 2.79 4.90
C THR A 45 -7.64 4.06 5.25
N ASN A 46 -8.97 4.00 5.13
CA ASN A 46 -9.85 5.11 5.49
C ASN A 46 -10.20 5.14 6.99
N ASN A 47 -9.71 4.18 7.77
CA ASN A 47 -10.01 4.06 9.19
C ASN A 47 -8.79 4.48 10.02
N ALA A 48 -9.03 5.01 11.22
CA ALA A 48 -7.96 5.24 12.18
C ALA A 48 -7.34 3.91 12.62
N ILE A 49 -6.01 3.85 12.69
CA ILE A 49 -5.25 2.71 13.21
C ILE A 49 -4.57 3.13 14.51
N SER A 50 -4.72 2.33 15.57
CA SER A 50 -4.01 2.57 16.82
C SER A 50 -2.54 2.19 16.69
N LEU A 51 -1.65 3.11 17.04
CA LEU A 51 -0.21 2.85 17.13
C LEU A 51 0.22 2.32 18.51
N THR A 52 -0.73 2.03 19.41
CA THR A 52 -0.43 1.53 20.75
C THR A 52 0.33 0.21 20.65
N GLY A 53 1.54 0.16 21.23
CA GLY A 53 2.37 -1.05 21.25
C GLY A 53 3.37 -1.17 20.09
N TYR A 54 3.28 -0.33 19.07
CA TYR A 54 4.34 -0.20 18.06
C TYR A 54 5.60 0.44 18.69
N ARG A 55 6.79 0.00 18.28
CA ARG A 55 8.10 0.43 18.82
C ARG A 55 9.15 0.51 17.72
#